data_AF-A0A4Y2IMN8-F1
#
_entry.id   AF-A0A4Y2IMN8-F1
#
_cell.length_a   1.000
_cell.length_b   1.000
_cell.length_c   1.000
_cell.angle_alpha   90.00
_cell.angle_beta   90.00
_cell.angle_gamma   90.00
#
_symmetry.space_group_name_H-M   'P 1'
#
loop_
_entity.id
_entity.type
_entity.pdbx_description
1 polymer ?
#
loop_
_entity_poly.entity_id
_entity_poly.type
_entity_poly.pdbx_seq_one_letter_code
_entity_poly.pdbx_strand_id
1 'polypeptide(L)'
;MSHWNFRLQLVEELAKIYGESKHSSQNTTSSDRLNGRHFPSHIQPTQKKKAPTKICIVCSQKFNGEGQRVRKESRYQCSQCNVTLCVTPCFEKCHTVENF
;
A
#
# COMPACT_ATOMS: atom_id res chain seq x y z
N MET A 1 33.40 -16.23 21.67
CA MET A 1 32.12 -15.79 21.09
C MET A 1 32.03 -16.38 19.69
N SER A 2 31.06 -17.26 19.40
CA SER A 2 30.92 -17.82 18.05
C SER A 2 30.49 -16.72 17.06
N HIS A 3 30.93 -16.81 15.82
CA HIS A 3 30.52 -15.89 14.75
C HIS A 3 28.99 -15.78 14.59
N TRP A 4 28.27 -16.86 14.94
CA TRP A 4 26.81 -16.87 15.01
C TRP A 4 26.24 -15.92 16.05
N ASN A 5 26.79 -15.91 17.27
CA ASN A 5 26.35 -15.02 18.34
C ASN A 5 26.60 -13.55 17.99
N PHE A 6 27.73 -13.26 17.34
CA PHE A 6 28.02 -11.92 16.84
C PHE A 6 26.98 -11.46 15.82
N ARG A 7 26.61 -12.33 14.86
CA ARG A 7 25.57 -12.03 13.86
C ARG A 7 24.21 -11.79 14.49
N LEU A 8 23.82 -12.57 15.50
CA LEU A 8 22.56 -12.38 16.22
C LEU A 8 22.52 -11.03 16.97
N GLN A 9 23.58 -10.70 17.72
CA GLN A 9 23.66 -9.42 18.43
C GLN A 9 23.59 -8.23 17.48
N LEU A 10 24.29 -8.31 16.34
CA LEU A 10 24.26 -7.24 15.34
C LEU A 10 22.85 -6.99 14.78
N VAL A 11 22.09 -8.06 14.51
CA VAL A 11 20.71 -7.95 14.03
C VAL A 11 19.81 -7.31 15.08
N GLU A 12 19.94 -7.69 16.35
CA GLU A 12 19.17 -7.09 17.45
C GLU A 12 19.47 -5.60 17.63
N GLU A 13 20.73 -5.20 17.55
CA GLU A 13 21.14 -3.80 17.66
C GLU A 13 20.60 -2.95 16.49
N LEU A 14 20.72 -3.45 15.26
CA LEU A 14 20.17 -2.77 14.08
C LEU A 14 18.64 -2.65 14.14
N ALA A 15 17.96 -3.69 14.61
CA ALA A 15 16.51 -3.66 14.80
C ALA A 15 16.07 -2.63 15.85
N LYS A 16 16.86 -2.39 16.90
CA LYS A 16 16.59 -1.31 17.87
C LYS A 16 16.78 0.09 17.29
N ILE A 17 17.83 0.28 16.48
CA ILE A 17 18.17 1.60 15.91
C ILE A 17 17.15 2.01 14.84
N TYR A 18 16.67 1.06 14.03
CA TYR A 18 15.86 1.37 12.84
C TYR A 18 14.43 0.79 12.87
N GLY A 19 14.10 -0.10 13.81
CA GLY A 19 12.80 -0.79 13.88
C GLY A 19 11.63 0.09 14.32
N GLU A 20 11.90 1.30 14.82
CA GLU A 20 10.87 2.27 15.23
C GLU A 20 10.52 3.30 14.15
N SER A 21 10.89 3.06 12.89
CA SER A 21 10.19 3.71 11.78
C SER A 21 8.75 3.19 11.71
N LYS A 22 7.89 3.71 12.60
CA LYS A 22 6.42 3.64 12.48
C LYS A 22 5.94 4.55 11.35
N HIS A 23 6.52 4.42 10.16
CA HIS A 23 5.68 4.56 9.00
C HIS A 23 4.71 3.38 9.09
N SER A 24 3.43 3.70 9.22
CA SER A 24 2.32 2.76 9.06
C SER A 24 2.28 2.25 7.60
N SER A 25 3.38 1.70 7.09
CA SER A 25 3.32 0.64 6.11
C SER A 25 2.82 -0.57 6.88
N GLN A 26 1.49 -0.72 6.92
CA GLN A 26 0.89 -2.01 7.15
C GLN A 26 1.42 -2.90 6.04
N ASN A 27 2.56 -3.55 6.31
CA ASN A 27 3.07 -4.64 5.49
C ASN A 27 2.07 -5.78 5.68
N THR A 28 0.97 -5.75 4.93
CA THR A 28 0.59 -6.98 4.24
C THR A 28 1.85 -7.36 3.49
N THR A 29 2.47 -8.47 3.89
CA THR A 29 3.61 -9.05 3.19
C THR A 29 3.40 -8.86 1.69
N SER A 30 4.39 -8.32 0.97
CA SER A 30 4.26 -8.07 -0.48
C SER A 30 3.73 -9.30 -1.24
N SER A 31 4.02 -10.50 -0.70
CA SER A 31 3.47 -11.80 -1.10
C SER A 31 1.93 -11.87 -1.09
N ASP A 32 1.26 -11.33 -0.07
CA ASP A 32 -0.20 -11.37 0.06
C ASP A 32 -0.89 -10.36 -0.86
N ARG A 33 -0.25 -9.25 -1.24
CA ARG A 33 -0.86 -8.29 -2.19
C ARG A 33 -1.15 -8.95 -3.54
N LEU A 34 -0.23 -9.76 -4.04
CA LEU A 34 -0.32 -10.36 -5.38
C LEU A 34 -1.08 -11.68 -5.40
N ASN A 35 -1.00 -12.46 -4.33
CA ASN A 35 -1.59 -13.80 -4.28
C ASN A 35 -2.84 -13.89 -3.39
N GLY A 36 -3.12 -12.84 -2.61
CA GLY A 36 -4.27 -12.79 -1.71
C GLY A 36 -5.58 -12.58 -2.45
N ARG A 37 -6.68 -13.04 -1.83
CA ARG A 37 -8.03 -12.72 -2.28
C ARG A 37 -8.43 -11.35 -1.74
N HIS A 38 -8.31 -10.34 -2.60
CA HIS A 38 -8.67 -8.96 -2.31
C HIS A 38 -10.03 -8.61 -2.92
N PHE A 39 -10.85 -7.89 -2.16
CA PHE A 39 -12.16 -7.43 -2.62
C PHE A 39 -12.29 -5.90 -2.48
N PRO A 40 -12.89 -5.20 -3.45
CA PRO A 40 -13.19 -3.79 -3.32
C PRO A 40 -14.16 -3.54 -2.16
N SER A 41 -13.84 -2.57 -1.32
CA SER A 41 -14.73 -2.06 -0.27
C SER A 41 -14.90 -0.55 -0.40
N HIS A 42 -15.95 0.00 0.21
CA HIS A 42 -16.13 1.44 0.25
C HIS A 42 -15.31 2.09 1.36
N ILE A 43 -14.81 3.30 1.10
CA ILE A 43 -14.24 4.17 2.13
C ILE A 43 -15.37 4.56 3.10
N GLN A 44 -15.11 4.35 4.39
CA GLN A 44 -16.08 4.64 5.46
C GLN A 44 -16.45 6.13 5.47
N PRO A 45 -17.73 6.47 5.67
CA PRO A 45 -18.18 7.85 5.83
C PRO A 45 -17.43 8.58 6.95
N THR A 46 -17.25 9.88 6.77
CA THR A 46 -16.75 10.77 7.83
C THR A 46 -17.86 11.73 8.24
N GLN A 47 -17.73 12.40 9.39
CA GLN A 47 -18.70 13.42 9.83
C GLN A 47 -18.94 14.50 8.75
N LYS A 48 -17.91 14.83 7.96
CA LYS A 48 -17.98 15.87 6.91
C LYS A 48 -18.48 15.36 5.56
N LYS A 49 -18.28 14.08 5.24
CA LYS A 49 -18.61 13.51 3.92
C LYS A 49 -19.23 12.13 4.06
N LYS A 50 -20.49 11.98 3.61
CA LYS A 50 -21.19 10.69 3.49
C LYS A 50 -20.50 9.73 2.51
N ALA A 51 -19.85 10.29 1.50
CA ALA A 51 -19.27 9.57 0.39
C ALA A 51 -17.83 10.02 0.11
N PRO A 52 -16.88 9.75 1.02
CA PRO A 52 -15.50 10.21 0.82
C PRO A 52 -14.84 9.48 -0.34
N THR A 53 -14.00 10.23 -1.04
CA THR A 53 -13.13 9.79 -2.11
C THR A 53 -11.68 10.03 -1.73
N LYS A 54 -10.78 9.19 -2.24
CA LYS A 54 -9.32 9.36 -2.14
C LYS A 54 -8.69 9.11 -3.52
N ILE A 55 -7.44 9.47 -3.69
CA ILE A 55 -6.73 9.30 -4.96
C ILE A 55 -6.37 7.84 -5.19
N CYS A 56 -6.59 7.35 -6.41
CA CYS A 56 -6.16 6.03 -6.84
C CYS A 56 -4.63 5.99 -6.95
N ILE A 57 -3.99 5.06 -6.22
CA ILE A 57 -2.53 4.96 -6.20
C ILE A 57 -1.95 4.63 -7.58
N VAL A 58 -2.60 3.74 -8.33
CA VAL A 58 -2.19 3.32 -9.68
C VAL A 58 -2.28 4.49 -10.65
N CYS A 59 -3.35 5.28 -10.58
CA CYS A 59 -3.49 6.45 -11.45
C CYS A 59 -2.44 7.51 -11.11
N SER A 60 -2.18 7.75 -9.82
CA SER A 60 -1.26 8.80 -9.37
C SER A 60 0.19 8.61 -9.81
N GLN A 61 0.57 7.40 -10.21
CA GLN A 61 1.88 7.08 -10.77
C GLN A 61 1.99 7.39 -12.26
N LYS A 62 0.86 7.54 -12.97
CA LYS A 62 0.85 7.86 -14.40
C LYS A 62 0.94 9.36 -14.64
N PHE A 63 1.52 9.72 -15.77
CA PHE A 63 1.51 11.09 -16.29
C PHE A 63 0.51 11.20 -17.45
N ASN A 64 -0.16 12.34 -17.57
CA ASN A 64 -1.01 12.67 -18.72
C ASN A 64 -0.13 13.19 -19.88
N GLY A 65 -0.76 13.48 -21.03
CA GLY A 65 -0.06 14.02 -22.21
C GLY A 65 0.60 15.39 -22.00
N GLU A 66 0.26 16.08 -20.92
CA GLU A 66 0.82 17.38 -20.53
C GLU A 66 1.96 17.26 -19.51
N GLY A 67 2.38 16.03 -19.18
CA GLY A 67 3.46 15.79 -18.21
C GLY A 67 3.05 15.99 -16.74
N GLN A 68 1.75 15.99 -16.42
CA GLN A 68 1.22 16.10 -15.07
C GLN A 68 0.77 14.73 -14.53
N ARG A 69 0.90 14.52 -13.22
CA ARG A 69 0.42 13.27 -12.58
C ARG A 69 -1.09 13.16 -12.63
N VAL A 70 -1.60 11.99 -13.02
CA VAL A 70 -3.05 11.72 -13.10
C VAL A 70 -3.64 11.55 -11.70
N ARG A 71 -4.53 12.45 -11.28
CA ARG A 71 -5.17 12.43 -9.94
C ARG A 71 -6.61 11.95 -9.98
N LYS A 72 -6.83 10.70 -10.40
CA LYS A 72 -8.19 10.12 -10.41
C LYS A 72 -8.62 9.73 -9.00
N GLU A 73 -9.79 10.20 -8.58
CA GLU A 73 -10.38 9.85 -7.30
C GLU A 73 -11.25 8.58 -7.37
N SER A 74 -11.33 7.85 -6.27
CA SER A 74 -12.18 6.66 -6.11
C SER A 74 -12.79 6.60 -4.72
N ARG A 75 -13.99 6.02 -4.64
CA ARG A 75 -14.65 5.65 -3.37
C ARG A 75 -14.30 4.25 -2.90
N TYR A 76 -13.55 3.51 -3.71
CA TYR A 76 -13.23 2.11 -3.46
C TYR A 76 -11.80 1.97 -2.94
N GLN A 77 -11.63 1.06 -1.98
CA GLN A 77 -10.35 0.72 -1.40
C GLN A 77 -10.20 -0.80 -1.29
N CYS A 78 -8.96 -1.27 -1.18
CA CYS A 78 -8.67 -2.58 -0.62
C CYS A 78 -8.42 -2.39 0.88
N SER A 79 -9.29 -2.92 1.74
CA SER A 79 -9.13 -2.78 3.20
C SER A 79 -7.91 -3.54 3.72
N GLN A 80 -7.56 -4.66 3.08
CA GLN A 80 -6.41 -5.49 3.45
C GLN A 80 -5.11 -4.73 3.18
N CYS A 81 -4.96 -4.17 1.98
CA CYS A 81 -3.76 -3.41 1.60
C CYS A 81 -3.79 -1.93 2.02
N ASN A 82 -4.92 -1.44 2.55
CA ASN A 82 -5.14 -0.03 2.91
C ASN A 82 -4.83 0.98 1.78
N VAL A 83 -5.18 0.61 0.54
CA VAL A 83 -4.95 1.42 -0.66
C VAL A 83 -6.26 1.79 -1.34
N THR A 84 -6.35 3.00 -1.87
CA THR A 84 -7.48 3.45 -2.70
C THR A 84 -7.22 3.16 -4.16
N LEU A 85 -8.19 2.56 -4.84
CA LEU A 85 -8.07 2.07 -6.22
C LEU A 85 -9.36 2.32 -6.99
N CYS A 86 -9.28 2.60 -8.30
CA CYS A 86 -10.45 2.48 -9.16
C CYS A 86 -10.89 1.00 -9.21
N VAL A 87 -12.20 0.72 -9.20
CA VAL A 87 -12.74 -0.65 -9.27
C VAL A 87 -12.14 -1.40 -10.45
N THR A 88 -12.11 -0.77 -11.62
CA THR A 88 -11.47 -1.28 -12.82
C THR A 88 -10.71 -0.15 -13.53
N PRO A 89 -9.56 -0.43 -14.18
CA PRO A 89 -8.76 -1.67 -14.12
C PRO A 89 -7.76 -1.69 -12.95
N CYS A 90 -7.74 -0.64 -12.13
CA CYS A 90 -6.67 -0.43 -11.14
C CYS A 90 -6.69 -1.46 -10.00
N PHE A 91 -7.87 -1.94 -9.60
CA PHE A 91 -7.96 -2.94 -8.55
C PHE A 91 -7.28 -4.25 -8.95
N GLU A 92 -7.57 -4.74 -10.14
CA GLU A 92 -6.91 -5.92 -10.71
C GLU A 92 -5.41 -5.68 -10.82
N LYS A 93 -5.00 -4.61 -11.51
CA LYS A 93 -3.57 -4.31 -11.73
C LYS A 93 -2.76 -4.25 -10.43
N CYS A 94 -3.32 -3.64 -9.38
CA CYS A 94 -2.66 -3.51 -8.08
C CYS A 94 -2.52 -4.84 -7.33
N HIS A 95 -3.29 -5.88 -7.67
CA HIS A 95 -3.23 -7.18 -6.99
C HIS A 95 -2.77 -8.31 -7.92
N THR A 96 -2.37 -8.01 -9.16
CA THR A 96 -1.84 -9.01 -10.11
C THR A 96 -0.47 -8.65 -10.68
N VAL A 97 -0.07 -7.37 -10.67
CA VAL A 97 1.20 -6.90 -11.23
C VAL A 97 2.13 -6.42 -10.12
N GLU A 98 3.39 -6.85 -10.16
CA GLU A 98 4.39 -6.47 -9.15
C GLU A 98 4.68 -4.96 -9.20
N ASN A 99 4.93 -4.41 -10.39
CA ASN A 99 5.25 -3.01 -10.63
C ASN A 99 4.21 -2.37 -11.58
N PHE A 100 3.21 -1.68 -11.03
CA PHE A 100 2.04 -1.17 -11.77
C PHE A 100 2.04 0.34 -12.02
#